data_AF-M5UGU2-F1
#
_entry.id   AF-M5UGU2-F1
#
_cell.length_a   1.000
_cell.length_b   1.000
_cell.length_c   1.000
_cell.angle_alpha   90.00
_cell.angle_beta   90.00
_cell.angle_gamma   90.00
#
_symmetry.space_group_name_H-M   'P 1'
#
loop_
_entity.id
_entity.type
_entity.pdbx_description
1 polymer ?
#
loop_
_entity_poly.entity_id
_entity_poly.type
_entity_poly.pdbx_seq_one_letter_code
_entity_poly.pdbx_strand_id
1 'polypeptide(L)'
;METGNPAMSDAQKFLSWVNLAILLVLLPLVATNSCSKPETVVIGEAASSAVVGDDVADALANAEDLLGAGDFAGSFDMLLVASRLAPSDPKLFDMVVRFVDQASSFESEEAQALAEDLLGRGDSLVYFQRPQNVAAARKRLTDLQLKFLASESEFEPPQPLDSVSQFVSVAQNETNPTSVRTRAAEQARSLLDDLQLQLAMGEQSETAQLNQAILMEVYEKIDAVEQQCIESLFAEIKPRVNEWQTSAAQLNSKADSASNEEAPEIGRKLGRMADKGYDLLQELMPYSKSGIEAAVAMSATVEDAVKDLQRQKTWLYNKQSLARVREIESAEKPTPQEKIGYLAEIHEEQLSPYVLRRHNEVWEKIFEELPDEDEKVKAVRMRILRSKN
;
A
#
# COMPACT_ATOMS: atom_id res chain seq x y z
N MET A 1 -55.27 -25.19 3.93
CA MET A 1 -54.97 -23.78 4.19
C MET A 1 -54.11 -23.74 5.44
N GLU A 2 -52.81 -23.52 5.28
CA GLU A 2 -51.90 -23.01 6.29
C GLU A 2 -50.61 -22.64 5.55
N THR A 3 -50.34 -21.33 5.50
CA THR A 3 -49.20 -20.72 4.80
C THR A 3 -48.01 -20.66 5.75
N GLY A 4 -46.98 -21.44 5.49
CA GLY A 4 -45.70 -21.38 6.21
C GLY A 4 -44.82 -20.26 5.66
N ASN A 5 -44.56 -19.24 6.49
CA ASN A 5 -43.53 -18.22 6.26
C ASN A 5 -42.13 -18.88 6.25
N PRO A 6 -41.25 -18.58 5.29
CA PRO A 6 -39.85 -18.95 5.41
C PRO A 6 -39.14 -18.00 6.38
N ALA A 7 -38.52 -18.59 7.40
CA ALA A 7 -37.67 -17.89 8.35
C ALA A 7 -36.42 -17.34 7.65
N MET A 8 -36.25 -16.03 7.72
CA MET A 8 -35.09 -15.30 7.23
C MET A 8 -33.89 -15.60 8.15
N SER A 9 -32.78 -16.10 7.61
CA SER A 9 -31.61 -16.46 8.41
C SER A 9 -30.93 -15.21 8.98
N ASP A 10 -30.38 -15.33 10.19
CA ASP A 10 -29.79 -14.21 10.93
C ASP A 10 -28.57 -13.57 10.24
N ALA A 11 -28.03 -14.18 9.19
CA ALA A 11 -27.00 -13.61 8.34
C ALA A 11 -27.50 -12.40 7.51
N GLN A 12 -28.78 -12.36 7.15
CA GLN A 12 -29.35 -11.23 6.38
C GLN A 12 -29.64 -10.00 7.22
N LYS A 13 -29.74 -10.13 8.56
CA LYS A 13 -29.90 -8.98 9.47
C LYS A 13 -28.60 -8.23 9.70
N PHE A 14 -27.44 -8.89 9.56
CA PHE A 14 -26.13 -8.26 9.77
C PHE A 14 -25.69 -7.35 8.61
N LEU A 15 -26.10 -7.65 7.38
CA LEU A 15 -25.69 -6.89 6.19
C LEU A 15 -26.36 -5.51 6.07
N SER A 16 -27.57 -5.32 6.61
CA SER A 16 -28.24 -4.00 6.51
C SER A 16 -27.67 -2.96 7.49
N TRP A 17 -27.10 -3.39 8.61
CA TRP A 17 -26.53 -2.48 9.62
C TRP A 17 -25.14 -1.96 9.23
N VAL A 18 -24.34 -2.76 8.52
CA VAL A 18 -23.00 -2.35 8.06
C VAL A 18 -23.09 -1.29 6.96
N ASN A 19 -24.09 -1.37 6.07
CA ASN A 19 -24.30 -0.37 5.02
C ASN A 19 -24.79 0.99 5.55
N LEU A 20 -25.50 1.02 6.67
CA LEU A 20 -25.96 2.28 7.28
C LEU A 20 -24.83 3.03 7.99
N ALA A 21 -23.87 2.30 8.57
CA ALA A 21 -22.72 2.87 9.28
C ALA A 21 -21.69 3.51 8.32
N ILE A 22 -21.52 2.95 7.11
CA ILE A 22 -20.60 3.49 6.10
C ILE A 22 -21.17 4.78 5.46
N LEU A 23 -22.50 4.89 5.36
CA LEU A 23 -23.15 6.07 4.78
C LEU A 23 -23.09 7.31 5.69
N LEU A 24 -22.92 7.12 7.01
CA LEU A 24 -22.88 8.21 8.00
C LEU A 24 -21.48 8.83 8.20
N VAL A 25 -20.42 8.24 7.63
CA VAL A 25 -19.04 8.73 7.76
C VAL A 25 -18.64 9.66 6.59
N LEU A 26 -19.45 9.76 5.53
CA LEU A 26 -19.14 10.49 4.30
C LEU A 26 -19.74 11.91 4.16
N LEU A 27 -20.30 12.49 5.23
CA LEU A 27 -20.78 13.88 5.25
C LEU A 27 -20.08 14.64 6.38
N PRO A 28 -19.00 15.40 6.11
CA PRO A 28 -19.19 16.76 5.56
C PRO A 28 -17.98 17.33 4.78
N LEU A 29 -18.13 17.71 3.51
CA LEU A 29 -17.21 18.67 2.87
C LEU A 29 -17.85 19.35 1.65
N VAL A 30 -18.89 20.14 1.91
CA VAL A 30 -19.40 21.15 0.96
C VAL A 30 -19.70 22.42 1.75
N ALA A 31 -18.77 23.38 1.76
CA ALA A 31 -19.07 24.80 1.92
C ALA A 31 -17.83 25.68 1.61
N THR A 32 -18.06 26.74 0.82
CA THR A 32 -17.25 27.98 0.60
C THR A 32 -16.03 27.84 -0.35
N ASN A 33 -15.73 28.68 -1.36
CA ASN A 33 -16.13 30.00 -1.90
C ASN A 33 -15.83 29.98 -3.44
N SER A 34 -16.61 30.51 -4.39
CA SER A 34 -17.03 31.88 -4.78
C SER A 34 -15.94 32.85 -5.31
N CYS A 35 -16.18 33.33 -6.56
CA CYS A 35 -15.66 34.53 -7.29
C CYS A 35 -14.17 34.54 -7.72
N SER A 36 -13.73 35.04 -8.89
CA SER A 36 -14.31 35.85 -9.99
C SER A 36 -13.31 35.93 -11.17
N LYS A 37 -13.80 36.11 -12.41
CA LYS A 37 -13.03 36.56 -13.61
C LYS A 37 -12.74 38.09 -13.55
N PRO A 38 -11.75 38.61 -14.31
CA PRO A 38 -12.04 39.15 -15.66
C PRO A 38 -10.97 38.86 -16.75
N GLU A 39 -11.41 39.02 -18.00
CA GLU A 39 -10.67 38.97 -19.26
C GLU A 39 -9.55 40.02 -19.40
N THR A 40 -8.52 39.68 -20.19
CA THR A 40 -7.89 40.61 -21.14
C THR A 40 -7.34 39.84 -22.35
N VAL A 41 -7.80 40.24 -23.53
CA VAL A 41 -7.28 39.87 -24.85
C VAL A 41 -6.04 40.73 -25.14
N VAL A 42 -4.94 40.10 -25.54
CA VAL A 42 -3.84 40.76 -26.26
C VAL A 42 -3.48 39.92 -27.47
N ILE A 43 -3.74 40.48 -28.65
CA ILE A 43 -3.30 39.98 -29.96
C ILE A 43 -1.83 40.38 -30.13
N GLY A 44 -0.95 39.43 -30.45
CA GLY A 44 0.43 39.72 -30.81
C GLY A 44 1.15 38.46 -31.30
N GLU A 45 1.27 38.33 -32.62
CA GLU A 45 2.21 37.43 -33.29
C GLU A 45 3.64 37.64 -32.78
N ALA A 46 4.25 36.61 -32.20
CA ALA A 46 5.69 36.44 -32.17
C ALA A 46 6.03 34.97 -31.86
N ALA A 47 6.36 34.23 -32.92
CA ALA A 47 7.14 33.01 -32.78
C ALA A 47 8.50 33.35 -32.12
N SER A 48 8.77 32.83 -30.92
CA SER A 48 10.14 32.46 -30.49
C SER A 48 10.17 31.80 -29.10
N SER A 49 10.68 30.57 -29.05
CA SER A 49 11.47 30.02 -27.95
C SER A 49 10.84 30.02 -26.55
N ALA A 50 9.86 29.15 -26.29
CA ALA A 50 9.53 28.78 -24.92
C ALA A 50 10.57 27.79 -24.37
N VAL A 51 11.31 28.28 -23.39
CA VAL A 51 12.25 27.57 -22.52
C VAL A 51 11.56 26.33 -21.93
N VAL A 52 12.11 25.14 -22.16
CA VAL A 52 11.66 23.90 -21.54
C VAL A 52 12.03 23.97 -20.05
N GLY A 53 11.04 24.26 -19.21
CA GLY A 53 11.14 24.06 -17.76
C GLY A 53 11.04 22.58 -17.43
N ASP A 54 11.95 22.07 -16.59
CA ASP A 54 12.03 20.67 -16.13
C ASP A 54 10.87 20.27 -15.16
N ASP A 55 9.80 21.05 -15.07
CA ASP A 55 8.67 20.84 -14.15
C ASP A 55 7.40 20.43 -14.90
N VAL A 56 6.78 19.32 -14.47
CA VAL A 56 5.48 18.83 -14.94
C VAL A 56 4.41 19.90 -14.77
N ALA A 57 4.47 20.68 -13.68
CA ALA A 57 3.50 21.72 -13.41
C ALA A 57 3.55 22.83 -14.47
N ASP A 58 4.75 23.21 -14.91
CA ASP A 58 4.94 24.21 -15.96
C ASP A 58 4.49 23.67 -17.32
N ALA A 59 4.80 22.41 -17.64
CA ALA A 59 4.34 21.77 -18.87
C ALA A 59 2.80 21.71 -18.94
N LEU A 60 2.13 21.35 -17.84
CA LEU A 60 0.67 21.30 -17.79
C LEU A 60 0.02 22.69 -17.83
N ALA A 61 0.63 23.69 -17.18
CA ALA A 61 0.16 25.08 -17.24
C ALA A 61 0.27 25.64 -18.67
N ASN A 62 1.41 25.43 -19.32
CA ASN A 62 1.62 25.84 -20.71
C ASN A 62 0.65 25.10 -21.66
N ALA A 63 0.42 23.80 -21.45
CA ALA A 63 -0.55 23.03 -22.23
C ALA A 63 -1.97 23.62 -22.11
N GLU A 64 -2.36 24.05 -20.92
CA GLU A 64 -3.66 24.67 -20.67
C GLU A 64 -3.79 26.06 -21.32
N ASP A 65 -2.76 26.90 -21.21
CA ASP A 65 -2.74 28.24 -21.81
C ASP A 65 -2.80 28.16 -23.35
N LEU A 66 -2.02 27.25 -23.95
CA LEU A 66 -2.01 27.03 -25.41
C LEU A 66 -3.34 26.46 -25.91
N LEU A 67 -3.92 25.52 -25.16
CA LEU A 67 -5.25 24.97 -25.46
C LEU A 67 -6.32 26.08 -25.39
N GLY A 68 -6.23 26.97 -24.39
CA GLY A 68 -7.11 28.13 -24.26
C GLY A 68 -6.96 29.16 -25.38
N ALA A 69 -5.77 29.27 -25.96
CA ALA A 69 -5.47 30.13 -27.11
C ALA A 69 -5.87 29.50 -28.47
N GLY A 70 -6.27 28.23 -28.49
CA GLY A 70 -6.57 27.48 -29.71
C GLY A 70 -5.34 26.96 -30.46
N ASP A 71 -4.16 26.98 -29.83
CA ASP A 71 -2.94 26.37 -30.36
C ASP A 71 -2.88 24.89 -29.96
N PHE A 72 -3.56 24.05 -30.76
CA PHE A 72 -3.64 22.61 -30.51
C PHE A 72 -2.29 21.90 -30.70
N ALA A 73 -1.45 22.34 -31.64
CA ALA A 73 -0.12 21.75 -31.84
C ALA A 73 0.79 22.03 -30.64
N GLY A 74 0.84 23.29 -30.18
CA GLY A 74 1.62 23.67 -29.00
C GLY A 74 1.14 22.97 -27.73
N SER A 75 -0.18 22.88 -27.52
CA SER A 75 -0.74 22.16 -26.36
C SER A 75 -0.43 20.66 -26.41
N PHE A 76 -0.56 20.04 -27.58
CA PHE A 76 -0.22 18.63 -27.79
C PHE A 76 1.24 18.32 -27.42
N ASP A 77 2.19 19.14 -27.88
CA ASP A 77 3.61 18.96 -27.56
C ASP A 77 3.88 19.05 -26.05
N MET A 78 3.25 20.00 -25.36
CA MET A 78 3.38 20.14 -23.90
C MET A 78 2.75 18.95 -23.14
N LEU A 79 1.64 18.40 -23.64
CA LEU A 79 1.06 17.17 -23.08
C LEU A 79 1.95 15.94 -23.30
N LEU A 80 2.63 15.84 -24.44
CA LEU A 80 3.63 14.79 -24.66
C LEU A 80 4.82 14.92 -23.71
N VAL A 81 5.29 16.13 -23.42
CA VAL A 81 6.34 16.36 -22.43
C VAL A 81 5.86 15.96 -21.03
N ALA A 82 4.68 16.42 -20.61
CA ALA A 82 4.12 16.10 -19.30
C ALA A 82 3.89 14.59 -19.10
N SER A 83 3.44 13.89 -20.15
CA SER A 83 3.27 12.41 -20.12
C SER A 83 4.57 11.63 -19.94
N ARG A 84 5.71 12.18 -20.38
CA ARG A 84 7.03 11.57 -20.14
C ARG A 84 7.55 11.84 -18.73
N LEU A 85 7.28 13.02 -18.18
CA LEU A 85 7.80 13.44 -16.88
C LEU A 85 6.99 12.84 -15.72
N ALA A 86 5.66 12.83 -15.80
CA ALA A 86 4.79 12.29 -14.76
C ALA A 86 3.50 11.68 -15.34
N PRO A 87 3.56 10.46 -15.91
CA PRO A 87 2.40 9.81 -16.50
C PRO A 87 1.29 9.49 -15.48
N SER A 88 1.61 9.48 -14.18
CA SER A 88 0.66 9.22 -13.08
C SER A 88 0.05 10.49 -12.47
N ASP A 89 0.38 11.68 -12.96
CA ASP A 89 -0.24 12.91 -12.49
C ASP A 89 -1.73 12.93 -12.88
N PRO A 90 -2.67 13.09 -11.93
CA PRO A 90 -4.10 13.12 -12.23
C PRO A 90 -4.48 14.30 -13.15
N LYS A 91 -3.78 15.44 -13.05
CA LYS A 91 -4.06 16.62 -13.89
C LYS A 91 -3.71 16.37 -15.36
N LEU A 92 -2.71 15.55 -15.63
CA LEU A 92 -2.35 15.17 -17.00
C LEU A 92 -3.51 14.48 -17.69
N PHE A 93 -4.10 13.47 -17.04
CA PHE A 93 -5.23 12.73 -17.61
C PHE A 93 -6.43 13.63 -17.87
N ASP A 94 -6.75 14.52 -16.92
CA ASP A 94 -7.82 15.50 -17.09
C ASP A 94 -7.55 16.45 -18.25
N MET A 95 -6.30 16.88 -18.43
CA MET A 95 -5.92 17.78 -19.53
C MET A 95 -5.97 17.07 -20.88
N VAL A 96 -5.57 15.80 -20.97
CA VAL A 96 -5.72 14.99 -22.19
C VAL A 96 -7.20 14.82 -22.56
N VAL A 97 -8.06 14.48 -21.60
CA VAL A 97 -9.51 14.39 -21.84
C VAL A 97 -10.07 15.72 -22.36
N ARG A 98 -9.67 16.84 -21.76
CA ARG A 98 -10.10 18.18 -22.16
C ARG A 98 -9.56 18.58 -23.54
N PHE A 99 -8.31 18.26 -23.84
CA PHE A 99 -7.71 18.47 -25.16
C PHE A 99 -8.51 17.74 -26.22
N VAL A 100 -8.75 16.44 -26.06
CA VAL A 100 -9.48 15.64 -27.04
C VAL A 100 -10.89 16.18 -27.24
N ASP A 101 -11.59 16.55 -26.16
CA ASP A 101 -12.94 17.10 -26.24
C ASP A 101 -12.99 18.42 -27.03
N GLN A 102 -12.03 19.32 -26.81
CA GLN A 102 -11.97 20.61 -27.51
C GLN A 102 -11.48 20.47 -28.95
N ALA A 103 -10.41 19.70 -29.17
CA ALA A 103 -9.81 19.49 -30.48
C ALA A 103 -10.74 18.72 -31.43
N SER A 104 -11.48 17.72 -30.94
CA SER A 104 -12.49 17.01 -31.73
C SER A 104 -13.67 17.89 -32.15
N SER A 105 -13.98 18.92 -31.37
CA SER A 105 -15.04 19.90 -31.68
C SER A 105 -14.56 21.05 -32.57
N PHE A 106 -13.26 21.16 -32.79
CA PHE A 106 -12.66 22.20 -33.63
C PHE A 106 -12.72 21.70 -35.08
N GLU A 107 -13.37 22.46 -35.97
CA GLU A 107 -13.55 22.13 -37.40
C GLU A 107 -12.23 22.24 -38.20
N SER A 108 -11.16 21.63 -37.70
CA SER A 108 -9.83 21.56 -38.30
C SER A 108 -9.38 20.10 -38.35
N GLU A 109 -9.06 19.63 -39.54
CA GLU A 109 -8.52 18.29 -39.79
C GLU A 109 -7.24 18.04 -38.99
N GLU A 110 -6.41 19.07 -38.81
CA GLU A 110 -5.19 18.99 -38.00
C GLU A 110 -5.51 18.80 -36.51
N ALA A 111 -6.50 19.52 -35.97
CA ALA A 111 -6.90 19.36 -34.57
C ALA A 111 -7.54 17.98 -34.32
N GLN A 112 -8.32 17.48 -35.28
CA GLN A 112 -8.92 16.15 -35.22
C GLN A 112 -7.85 15.05 -35.22
N ALA A 113 -6.85 15.12 -36.11
CA ALA A 113 -5.75 14.15 -36.13
C ALA A 113 -4.94 14.13 -34.82
N LEU A 114 -4.70 15.30 -34.22
CA LEU A 114 -4.04 15.40 -32.92
C LEU A 114 -4.91 14.84 -31.78
N ALA A 115 -6.24 15.02 -31.86
CA ALA A 115 -7.18 14.46 -30.92
C ALA A 115 -7.19 12.91 -30.97
N GLU A 116 -7.15 12.31 -32.17
CA GLU A 116 -7.05 10.86 -32.34
C GLU A 116 -5.77 10.28 -31.73
N ASP A 117 -4.61 10.90 -32.00
CA ASP A 117 -3.35 10.42 -31.44
C ASP A 117 -3.34 10.53 -29.90
N LEU A 118 -3.82 11.65 -29.35
CA LEU A 118 -3.94 11.79 -27.90
C LEU A 118 -5.00 10.88 -27.29
N LEU A 119 -6.05 10.53 -28.02
CA LEU A 119 -7.06 9.57 -27.59
C LEU A 119 -6.47 8.15 -27.49
N GLY A 120 -5.71 7.73 -28.50
CA GLY A 120 -4.98 6.45 -28.47
C GLY A 120 -3.93 6.39 -27.37
N ARG A 121 -3.21 7.49 -27.13
CA ARG A 121 -2.25 7.61 -26.01
C ARG A 121 -2.93 7.74 -24.66
N GLY A 122 -4.12 8.32 -24.60
CA GLY A 122 -4.94 8.48 -23.41
C GLY A 122 -5.26 7.12 -22.78
N ASP A 123 -5.53 6.11 -23.62
CA ASP A 123 -5.70 4.73 -23.16
C ASP A 123 -4.45 4.21 -22.43
N SER A 124 -3.26 4.59 -22.90
CA SER A 124 -2.00 4.28 -22.20
C SER A 124 -1.85 5.01 -20.86
N LEU A 125 -2.43 6.20 -20.71
CA LEU A 125 -2.37 6.98 -19.47
C LEU A 125 -3.32 6.44 -18.39
N VAL A 126 -4.36 5.68 -18.77
CA VAL A 126 -5.21 4.94 -17.82
C VAL A 126 -4.36 4.02 -16.95
N TYR A 127 -3.31 3.42 -17.51
CA TYR A 127 -2.43 2.47 -16.81
C TYR A 127 -1.64 3.08 -15.65
N PHE A 128 -1.50 4.41 -15.65
CA PHE A 128 -0.77 5.15 -14.62
C PHE A 128 -1.69 5.78 -13.57
N GLN A 129 -3.02 5.67 -13.72
CA GLN A 129 -3.98 6.13 -12.73
C GLN A 129 -3.97 5.26 -11.47
N ARG A 130 -4.39 5.85 -10.34
CA ARG A 130 -4.60 5.10 -9.09
C ARG A 130 -5.72 4.06 -9.28
N PRO A 131 -5.63 2.86 -8.66
CA PRO A 131 -6.60 1.78 -8.90
C PRO A 131 -8.07 2.20 -8.78
N GLN A 132 -8.40 3.00 -7.77
CA GLN A 132 -9.76 3.52 -7.53
C GLN A 132 -10.30 4.44 -8.66
N ASN A 133 -9.43 4.98 -9.51
CA ASN A 133 -9.79 5.93 -10.56
C ASN A 133 -9.78 5.30 -11.96
N VAL A 134 -9.24 4.08 -12.12
CA VAL A 134 -9.07 3.42 -13.43
C VAL A 134 -10.42 3.22 -14.13
N ALA A 135 -11.44 2.72 -13.42
CA ALA A 135 -12.76 2.49 -13.99
C ALA A 135 -13.42 3.81 -14.47
N ALA A 136 -13.30 4.88 -13.68
CA ALA A 136 -13.81 6.19 -14.06
C ALA A 136 -13.03 6.80 -15.23
N ALA A 137 -11.71 6.62 -15.27
CA ALA A 137 -10.84 7.08 -16.35
C ALA A 137 -11.15 6.34 -17.67
N ARG A 138 -11.28 5.01 -17.63
CA ARG A 138 -11.70 4.19 -18.78
C ARG A 138 -13.05 4.63 -19.29
N LYS A 139 -14.03 4.78 -18.40
CA LYS A 139 -15.37 5.25 -18.80
C LYS A 139 -15.31 6.59 -19.52
N ARG A 140 -14.55 7.58 -19.00
CA ARG A 140 -14.39 8.89 -19.67
C ARG A 140 -13.73 8.77 -21.05
N LEU A 141 -12.75 7.90 -21.19
CA LEU A 141 -12.10 7.62 -22.47
C LEU A 141 -13.03 6.92 -23.46
N THR A 142 -13.78 5.91 -23.01
CA THR A 142 -14.78 5.23 -23.82
C THR A 142 -15.90 6.19 -24.23
N ASP A 143 -16.38 7.05 -23.34
CA ASP A 143 -17.38 8.07 -23.65
C ASP A 143 -16.84 9.06 -24.71
N LEU A 144 -15.56 9.46 -24.61
CA LEU A 144 -14.89 10.27 -25.63
C LEU A 144 -14.71 9.53 -26.96
N GLN A 145 -14.28 8.27 -26.94
CA GLN A 145 -14.17 7.43 -28.13
C GLN A 145 -15.52 7.26 -28.82
N LEU A 146 -16.58 6.99 -28.07
CA LEU A 146 -17.93 6.88 -28.62
C LEU A 146 -18.40 8.21 -29.21
N LYS A 147 -18.07 9.34 -28.59
CA LYS A 147 -18.35 10.68 -29.14
C LYS A 147 -17.57 10.92 -30.44
N PHE A 148 -16.32 10.48 -30.50
CA PHE A 148 -15.42 10.62 -31.65
C PHE A 148 -15.82 9.68 -32.81
N LEU A 149 -16.22 8.45 -32.51
CA LEU A 149 -16.72 7.46 -33.46
C LEU A 149 -18.15 7.77 -33.92
N ALA A 150 -18.95 8.45 -33.12
CA ALA A 150 -20.27 8.90 -33.55
C ALA A 150 -20.22 9.99 -34.65
N SER A 151 -19.07 10.64 -34.86
CA SER A 151 -18.83 11.57 -35.98
C SER A 151 -18.40 10.91 -37.29
N GLU A 152 -17.96 9.64 -37.27
CA GLU A 152 -17.58 8.91 -38.49
C GLU A 152 -18.38 7.60 -38.62
N SER A 153 -19.16 7.48 -39.68
CA SER A 153 -19.92 6.28 -39.99
C SER A 153 -19.01 5.05 -40.21
N GLU A 154 -19.48 3.89 -39.74
CA GLU A 154 -18.96 2.53 -40.00
C GLU A 154 -17.63 2.17 -39.29
N PHE A 155 -17.58 2.30 -37.97
CA PHE A 155 -16.61 1.53 -37.17
C PHE A 155 -17.31 0.33 -36.51
N GLU A 156 -16.91 -0.89 -36.88
CA GLU A 156 -17.28 -2.07 -36.11
C GLU A 156 -16.73 -1.89 -34.69
N PRO A 157 -17.55 -2.03 -33.62
CA PRO A 157 -17.04 -1.93 -32.26
C PRO A 157 -15.91 -2.96 -32.08
N PRO A 158 -14.74 -2.55 -31.53
CA PRO A 158 -13.63 -3.47 -31.32
C PRO A 158 -14.13 -4.68 -30.55
N GLN A 159 -13.74 -5.88 -30.98
CA GLN A 159 -14.22 -7.09 -30.33
C GLN A 159 -13.76 -7.05 -28.87
N PRO A 160 -14.68 -7.25 -27.90
CA PRO A 160 -14.38 -7.04 -26.49
C PRO A 160 -13.17 -7.84 -25.97
N LEU A 161 -12.84 -8.96 -26.62
CA LEU A 161 -11.71 -9.82 -26.28
C LEU A 161 -10.36 -9.31 -26.78
N ASP A 162 -10.31 -8.40 -27.75
CA ASP A 162 -9.05 -7.86 -28.28
C ASP A 162 -8.31 -7.05 -27.20
N SER A 163 -9.07 -6.27 -26.43
CA SER A 163 -8.53 -5.50 -25.30
C SER A 163 -7.96 -6.42 -24.22
N VAL A 164 -8.69 -7.49 -23.85
CA VAL A 164 -8.21 -8.47 -22.87
C VAL A 164 -6.93 -9.17 -23.36
N SER A 165 -6.90 -9.54 -24.65
CA SER A 165 -5.76 -10.23 -25.27
C SER A 165 -4.50 -9.36 -25.29
N GLN A 166 -4.64 -8.04 -25.51
CA GLN A 166 -3.52 -7.10 -25.43
C GLN A 166 -2.94 -7.04 -24.02
N PHE A 167 -3.78 -6.96 -22.98
CA PHE A 167 -3.31 -6.96 -21.58
C PHE A 167 -2.62 -8.25 -21.20
N VAL A 168 -3.18 -9.40 -21.58
CA VAL A 168 -2.55 -10.70 -21.38
C VAL A 168 -1.17 -10.73 -22.05
N SER A 169 -1.04 -10.20 -23.26
CA SER A 169 0.24 -10.14 -23.98
C SER A 169 1.27 -9.24 -23.28
N VAL A 170 0.85 -8.08 -22.76
CA VAL A 170 1.71 -7.18 -21.97
C VAL A 170 2.19 -7.86 -20.69
N ALA A 171 1.28 -8.58 -20.02
CA ALA A 171 1.58 -9.28 -18.77
C ALA A 171 2.46 -10.52 -18.97
N GLN A 172 2.33 -11.21 -20.12
CA GLN A 172 3.19 -12.34 -20.51
C GLN A 172 4.59 -11.92 -20.94
N ASN A 173 4.78 -10.68 -21.38
CA ASN A 173 6.07 -10.22 -21.83
C ASN A 173 7.03 -9.97 -20.66
N GLU A 174 7.97 -10.90 -20.45
CA GLU A 174 8.98 -10.85 -19.38
C GLU A 174 9.95 -9.66 -19.47
N THR A 175 10.05 -8.99 -20.63
CA THR A 175 10.85 -7.77 -20.76
C THR A 175 10.22 -6.57 -20.07
N ASN A 176 8.92 -6.63 -19.76
CA ASN A 176 8.24 -5.59 -19.00
C ASN A 176 8.54 -5.73 -17.50
N PRO A 177 8.66 -4.60 -16.77
CA PRO A 177 8.81 -4.63 -15.32
C PRO A 177 7.68 -5.41 -14.64
N THR A 178 7.99 -6.12 -13.55
CA THR A 178 7.02 -6.94 -12.80
C THR A 178 5.77 -6.15 -12.38
N SER A 179 5.94 -4.88 -12.00
CA SER A 179 4.84 -3.98 -11.64
C SER A 179 3.89 -3.69 -12.81
N VAL A 180 4.42 -3.57 -14.03
CA VAL A 180 3.64 -3.40 -15.26
C VAL A 180 2.91 -4.68 -15.60
N ARG A 181 3.60 -5.82 -15.51
CA ARG A 181 3.02 -7.14 -15.80
C ARG A 181 1.87 -7.49 -14.85
N THR A 182 2.05 -7.29 -13.55
CA THR A 182 1.03 -7.54 -12.51
C THR A 182 -0.21 -6.68 -12.76
N ARG A 183 -0.02 -5.39 -13.02
CA ARG A 183 -1.14 -4.46 -13.28
C ARG A 183 -1.87 -4.79 -14.58
N ALA A 184 -1.15 -5.20 -15.62
CA ALA A 184 -1.76 -5.65 -16.87
C ALA A 184 -2.61 -6.92 -16.65
N ALA A 185 -2.15 -7.87 -15.82
CA ALA A 185 -2.90 -9.06 -15.47
C ALA A 185 -4.19 -8.72 -14.70
N GLU A 186 -4.11 -7.86 -13.67
CA GLU A 186 -5.28 -7.38 -12.91
C GLU A 186 -6.31 -6.68 -13.81
N GLN A 187 -5.84 -5.93 -14.81
CA GLN A 187 -6.72 -5.24 -15.76
C GLN A 187 -7.35 -6.18 -16.78
N ALA A 188 -6.60 -7.16 -17.27
CA ALA A 188 -7.16 -8.24 -18.08
C ALA A 188 -8.30 -8.93 -17.31
N ARG A 189 -8.09 -9.19 -16.00
CA ARG A 189 -9.09 -9.81 -15.13
C ARG A 189 -10.34 -8.96 -14.97
N SER A 190 -10.18 -7.68 -14.64
CA SER A 190 -11.30 -6.75 -14.48
C SER A 190 -12.14 -6.64 -15.75
N LEU A 191 -11.49 -6.52 -16.92
CA LEU A 191 -12.21 -6.45 -18.19
C LEU A 191 -12.93 -7.76 -18.50
N LEU A 192 -12.31 -8.90 -18.21
CA LEU A 192 -12.94 -10.19 -18.42
C LEU A 192 -14.18 -10.38 -17.52
N ASP A 193 -14.12 -9.93 -16.27
CA ASP A 193 -15.24 -9.93 -15.33
C ASP A 193 -16.38 -9.01 -15.83
N ASP A 194 -16.06 -7.83 -16.36
CA ASP A 194 -17.05 -6.92 -16.97
C ASP A 194 -17.73 -7.57 -18.19
N LEU A 195 -16.97 -8.28 -19.02
CA LEU A 195 -17.50 -9.01 -20.18
C LEU A 195 -18.39 -10.19 -19.77
N GLN A 196 -18.01 -10.93 -18.72
CA GLN A 196 -18.88 -11.97 -18.15
C GLN A 196 -20.20 -11.39 -17.66
N LEU A 197 -20.17 -10.24 -16.99
CA LEU A 197 -21.37 -9.57 -16.51
C LEU A 197 -22.27 -9.15 -17.67
N GLN A 198 -21.70 -8.57 -18.72
CA GLN A 198 -22.46 -8.19 -19.93
C GLN A 198 -23.09 -9.40 -20.62
N LEU A 199 -22.35 -10.51 -20.75
CA LEU A 199 -22.87 -11.75 -21.34
C LEU A 199 -23.95 -12.41 -20.47
N ALA A 200 -23.83 -12.34 -19.14
CA ALA A 200 -24.87 -12.81 -18.23
C ALA A 200 -26.15 -11.98 -18.28
N MET A 201 -26.05 -10.71 -18.71
CA MET A 201 -27.18 -9.79 -18.89
C MET A 201 -27.82 -9.86 -20.29
N GLY A 202 -27.17 -10.47 -21.27
CA GLY A 202 -27.67 -10.64 -22.65
C GLY A 202 -28.56 -11.87 -22.84
N GLU A 203 -29.42 -11.86 -23.88
CA GLU A 203 -30.26 -13.02 -24.23
C GLU A 203 -29.40 -14.21 -24.72
N GLN A 204 -29.61 -15.38 -24.09
CA GLN A 204 -28.84 -16.60 -24.37
C GLN A 204 -29.12 -17.14 -25.78
N SER A 205 -28.20 -16.92 -26.70
CA SER A 205 -28.16 -17.59 -28.01
C SER A 205 -27.02 -18.62 -28.07
N GLU A 206 -26.96 -19.47 -29.11
CA GLU A 206 -25.86 -20.43 -29.31
C GLU A 206 -24.47 -19.77 -29.36
N THR A 207 -24.38 -18.48 -29.71
CA THR A 207 -23.14 -17.70 -29.60
C THR A 207 -22.66 -17.53 -28.15
N ALA A 208 -23.56 -17.59 -27.16
CA ALA A 208 -23.21 -17.50 -25.74
C ALA A 208 -22.40 -18.70 -25.23
N GLN A 209 -22.63 -19.91 -25.75
CA GLN A 209 -21.86 -21.09 -25.37
C GLN A 209 -20.43 -21.07 -25.96
N LEU A 210 -20.29 -20.64 -27.21
CA LEU A 210 -18.97 -20.47 -27.85
C LEU A 210 -18.18 -19.36 -27.15
N ASN A 211 -18.84 -18.24 -26.81
CA ASN A 211 -18.23 -17.16 -26.04
C ASN A 211 -17.82 -17.60 -24.63
N GLN A 212 -18.59 -18.48 -23.98
CA GLN A 212 -18.25 -19.00 -22.66
C GLN A 212 -16.99 -19.88 -22.66
N ALA A 213 -16.80 -20.71 -23.70
CA ALA A 213 -15.58 -21.52 -23.84
C ALA A 213 -14.33 -20.64 -24.06
N ILE A 214 -14.45 -19.61 -24.90
CA ILE A 214 -13.37 -18.65 -25.16
C ILE A 214 -13.04 -17.86 -23.88
N LEU A 215 -14.05 -17.38 -23.15
CA LEU A 215 -13.85 -16.70 -21.88
C LEU A 215 -13.10 -17.55 -20.87
N MET A 216 -13.48 -18.84 -20.73
CA MET A 216 -12.80 -19.77 -19.83
C MET A 216 -11.32 -19.93 -20.19
N GLU A 217 -10.98 -20.06 -21.48
CA GLU A 217 -9.59 -20.13 -21.93
C GLU A 217 -8.81 -18.84 -21.59
N VAL A 218 -9.46 -17.68 -21.70
CA VAL A 218 -8.84 -16.40 -21.34
C VAL A 218 -8.67 -16.26 -19.82
N TYR A 219 -9.62 -16.75 -19.01
CA TYR A 219 -9.47 -16.83 -17.55
C TYR A 219 -8.24 -17.67 -17.17
N GLU A 220 -8.10 -18.86 -17.75
CA GLU A 220 -6.96 -19.74 -17.47
C GLU A 220 -5.63 -19.07 -17.84
N LYS A 221 -5.59 -18.32 -18.95
CA LYS A 221 -4.42 -17.54 -19.34
C LYS A 221 -4.10 -16.42 -18.36
N ILE A 222 -5.11 -15.69 -17.88
CA ILE A 222 -4.93 -14.63 -16.89
C ILE A 222 -4.45 -15.24 -15.57
N ASP A 223 -5.09 -16.30 -15.08
CA ASP A 223 -4.69 -17.00 -13.85
C ASP A 223 -3.22 -17.43 -13.92
N ALA A 224 -2.80 -18.03 -15.05
CA ALA A 224 -1.41 -18.44 -15.26
C ALA A 224 -0.43 -17.25 -15.22
N VAL A 225 -0.82 -16.10 -15.77
CA VAL A 225 0.03 -14.90 -15.82
C VAL A 225 0.07 -14.19 -14.48
N GLU A 226 -1.05 -14.09 -13.78
CA GLU A 226 -1.11 -13.59 -12.41
C GLU A 226 -0.20 -14.42 -11.50
N GLN A 227 -0.27 -15.75 -11.62
CA GLN A 227 0.60 -16.64 -10.87
C GLN A 227 2.09 -16.40 -11.18
N GLN A 228 2.47 -16.25 -12.45
CA GLN A 228 3.84 -15.90 -12.85
C GLN A 228 4.29 -14.54 -12.30
N CYS A 229 3.40 -13.55 -12.27
CA CYS A 229 3.70 -12.22 -11.73
C CYS A 229 3.93 -12.29 -10.21
N ILE A 230 3.08 -13.02 -9.49
CA ILE A 230 3.20 -13.25 -8.04
C ILE A 230 4.51 -13.99 -7.74
N GLU A 231 4.89 -15.01 -8.53
CA GLU A 231 6.17 -15.71 -8.41
C GLU A 231 7.37 -14.81 -8.66
N SER A 232 7.27 -13.92 -9.65
CA SER A 232 8.33 -12.94 -9.97
C SER A 232 8.50 -11.93 -8.83
N LEU A 233 7.41 -11.39 -8.29
CA LEU A 233 7.43 -10.51 -7.12
C LEU A 233 8.01 -11.23 -5.89
N PHE A 234 7.67 -12.51 -5.69
CA PHE A 234 8.25 -13.31 -4.62
C PHE A 234 9.77 -13.51 -4.81
N ALA A 235 10.24 -13.67 -6.05
CA ALA A 235 11.67 -13.77 -6.33
C ALA A 235 12.43 -12.49 -5.94
N GLU A 236 11.80 -11.32 -6.02
CA GLU A 236 12.38 -10.03 -5.61
C GLU A 236 12.50 -9.89 -4.08
N ILE A 237 11.51 -10.39 -3.31
CA ILE A 237 11.54 -10.29 -1.84
C ILE A 237 12.40 -11.36 -1.17
N LYS A 238 12.46 -12.56 -1.76
CA LYS A 238 13.22 -13.71 -1.25
C LYS A 238 14.65 -13.39 -0.78
N PRO A 239 15.51 -12.67 -1.53
CA PRO A 239 16.86 -12.35 -1.07
C PRO A 239 16.88 -11.47 0.18
N ARG A 240 15.95 -10.50 0.30
CA ARG A 240 15.83 -9.65 1.50
C ARG A 240 15.50 -10.45 2.74
N VAL A 241 14.60 -11.43 2.62
CA VAL A 241 14.24 -12.32 3.74
C VAL A 241 15.42 -13.20 4.13
N ASN A 242 16.15 -13.77 3.17
CA ASN A 242 17.34 -14.58 3.46
C ASN A 242 18.46 -13.79 4.15
N GLU A 243 18.69 -12.55 3.72
CA GLU A 243 19.64 -11.64 4.36
C GLU A 243 19.22 -11.31 5.80
N TRP A 244 17.92 -11.03 6.01
CA TRP A 244 17.37 -10.81 7.34
C TRP A 244 17.54 -12.04 8.24
N GLN A 245 17.23 -13.24 7.75
CA GLN A 245 17.39 -14.49 8.52
C GLN A 245 18.84 -14.72 8.94
N THR A 246 19.77 -14.48 8.02
CA THR A 246 21.22 -14.59 8.29
C THR A 246 21.64 -13.60 9.38
N SER A 247 21.19 -12.35 9.26
CA SER A 247 21.47 -11.29 10.24
C SER A 247 20.86 -11.56 11.61
N ALA A 248 19.63 -12.10 11.64
CA ALA A 248 18.94 -12.50 12.85
C ALA A 248 19.68 -13.64 13.57
N ALA A 249 20.10 -14.67 12.83
CA ALA A 249 20.87 -15.79 13.38
C ALA A 249 22.22 -15.35 13.96
N GLN A 250 22.95 -14.47 13.25
CA GLN A 250 24.20 -13.90 13.75
C GLN A 250 24.00 -13.08 15.02
N LEU A 251 22.94 -12.27 15.08
CA LEU A 251 22.62 -11.46 16.23
C LEU A 251 22.22 -12.31 17.45
N ASN A 252 21.45 -13.37 17.25
CA ASN A 252 21.11 -14.34 18.30
C ASN A 252 22.36 -15.02 18.86
N SER A 253 23.27 -15.50 17.99
CA SER A 253 24.53 -16.09 18.44
C SER A 253 25.40 -15.10 19.24
N LYS A 254 25.42 -13.83 18.84
CA LYS A 254 26.10 -12.78 19.60
C LYS A 254 25.44 -12.54 20.97
N ALA A 255 24.12 -12.63 21.05
CA ALA A 255 23.39 -12.44 22.30
C ALA A 255 23.72 -13.51 23.36
N ASP A 256 23.97 -14.76 22.97
CA ASP A 256 24.33 -15.83 23.91
C ASP A 256 25.64 -15.55 24.66
N SER A 257 26.59 -14.91 23.97
CA SER A 257 27.93 -14.58 24.49
C SER A 257 28.05 -13.15 25.04
N ALA A 258 26.96 -12.37 25.00
CA ALA A 258 26.95 -10.98 25.42
C ALA A 258 27.34 -10.80 26.89
N SER A 259 28.26 -9.87 27.15
CA SER A 259 28.56 -9.39 28.49
C SER A 259 27.38 -8.56 29.05
N ASN A 260 27.39 -8.31 30.35
CA ASN A 260 26.35 -7.47 30.98
C ASN A 260 26.40 -6.01 30.48
N GLU A 261 27.58 -5.53 30.06
CA GLU A 261 27.76 -4.18 29.52
C GLU A 261 27.20 -4.05 28.09
N GLU A 262 27.31 -5.11 27.28
CA GLU A 262 26.82 -5.15 25.90
C GLU A 262 25.33 -5.49 25.79
N ALA A 263 24.76 -6.14 26.82
CA ALA A 263 23.39 -6.63 26.84
C ALA A 263 22.32 -5.57 26.48
N PRO A 264 22.39 -4.30 26.95
CA PRO A 264 21.41 -3.27 26.57
C PRO A 264 21.44 -2.91 25.07
N GLU A 265 22.63 -2.88 24.48
CA GLU A 265 22.77 -2.56 23.06
C GLU A 265 22.29 -3.73 22.20
N ILE A 266 22.67 -4.95 22.57
CA ILE A 266 22.24 -6.16 21.86
C ILE A 266 20.72 -6.35 22.01
N GLY A 267 20.16 -6.13 23.20
CA GLY A 267 18.71 -6.16 23.42
C GLY A 267 17.93 -5.18 22.54
N ARG A 268 18.44 -3.96 22.35
CA ARG A 268 17.86 -2.98 21.40
C ARG A 268 17.99 -3.43 19.95
N LYS A 269 19.12 -4.05 19.57
CA LYS A 269 19.32 -4.61 18.22
C LYS A 269 18.36 -5.78 17.96
N LEU A 270 18.17 -6.67 18.93
CA LEU A 270 17.23 -7.80 18.83
C LEU A 270 15.79 -7.29 18.64
N GLY A 271 15.38 -6.28 19.41
CA GLY A 271 14.06 -5.64 19.26
C GLY A 271 13.85 -5.10 17.84
N ARG A 272 14.76 -4.28 17.33
CA ARG A 272 14.68 -3.74 15.96
C ARG A 272 14.70 -4.82 14.89
N MET A 273 15.42 -5.92 15.12
CA MET A 273 15.45 -7.04 14.18
C MET A 273 14.12 -7.80 14.17
N ALA A 274 13.48 -7.96 15.33
CA ALA A 274 12.15 -8.55 15.45
C ALA A 274 11.09 -7.68 14.74
N ASP A 275 11.14 -6.35 14.92
CA ASP A 275 10.23 -5.42 14.23
C ASP A 275 10.34 -5.56 12.70
N LYS A 276 11.57 -5.57 12.16
CA LYS A 276 11.81 -5.85 10.73
C LYS A 276 11.29 -7.21 10.27
N GLY A 277 11.36 -8.22 11.14
CA GLY A 277 10.81 -9.55 10.84
C GLY A 277 9.29 -9.52 10.70
N TYR A 278 8.60 -8.74 11.53
CA TYR A 278 7.15 -8.53 11.38
C TYR A 278 6.79 -7.80 10.09
N ASP A 279 7.56 -6.78 9.70
CA ASP A 279 7.37 -6.10 8.41
C ASP A 279 7.50 -7.09 7.24
N LEU A 280 8.53 -7.95 7.27
CA LEU A 280 8.72 -8.99 6.26
C LEU A 280 7.58 -10.04 6.25
N LEU A 281 7.02 -10.40 7.42
CA LEU A 281 5.84 -11.27 7.48
C LEU A 281 4.61 -10.64 6.81
N GLN A 282 4.43 -9.32 6.98
CA GLN A 282 3.34 -8.60 6.30
C GLN A 282 3.57 -8.55 4.79
N GLU A 283 4.81 -8.30 4.37
CA GLU A 283 5.17 -8.33 2.94
C GLU A 283 5.02 -9.74 2.34
N LEU A 284 5.29 -10.82 3.11
CA LEU A 284 5.17 -12.20 2.63
C LEU A 284 3.72 -12.72 2.53
N MET A 285 2.81 -12.14 3.31
CA MET A 285 1.43 -12.62 3.46
C MET A 285 0.66 -12.76 2.13
N PRO A 286 0.73 -11.82 1.16
CA PRO A 286 0.04 -11.97 -0.11
C PRO A 286 0.50 -13.21 -0.88
N TYR A 287 1.81 -13.47 -0.94
CA TYR A 287 2.37 -14.62 -1.66
C TYR A 287 2.01 -15.96 -1.02
N SER A 288 1.99 -16.02 0.31
CA SER A 288 1.54 -17.20 1.03
C SER A 288 0.07 -17.48 0.82
N LYS A 289 -0.79 -16.45 0.76
CA LYS A 289 -2.22 -16.59 0.44
C LYS A 289 -2.46 -17.06 -0.98
N SER A 290 -1.61 -16.65 -1.92
CA SER A 290 -1.63 -17.12 -3.32
C SER A 290 -1.07 -18.53 -3.49
N GLY A 291 -0.69 -19.23 -2.42
CA GLY A 291 -0.29 -20.63 -2.47
C GLY A 291 1.17 -20.87 -2.90
N ILE A 292 2.03 -19.85 -2.91
CA ILE A 292 3.47 -20.06 -3.16
C ILE A 292 4.07 -20.83 -1.98
N GLU A 293 4.33 -22.12 -2.17
CA GLU A 293 4.85 -23.03 -1.13
C GLU A 293 6.11 -22.49 -0.46
N ALA A 294 7.03 -21.93 -1.24
CA ALA A 294 8.25 -21.32 -0.73
C ALA A 294 7.97 -20.09 0.17
N ALA A 295 6.96 -19.28 -0.16
CA ALA A 295 6.56 -18.14 0.66
C ALA A 295 5.89 -18.60 1.97
N VAL A 296 5.09 -19.67 1.93
CA VAL A 296 4.50 -20.28 3.12
C VAL A 296 5.59 -20.80 4.07
N ALA A 297 6.55 -21.56 3.54
CA ALA A 297 7.67 -22.07 4.31
C ALA A 297 8.53 -20.93 4.90
N MET A 298 8.83 -19.90 4.10
CA MET A 298 9.60 -18.74 4.56
C MET A 298 8.85 -17.96 5.66
N SER A 299 7.55 -17.75 5.53
CA SER A 299 6.75 -17.09 6.56
C SER A 299 6.84 -17.82 7.90
N ALA A 300 6.70 -19.15 7.92
CA ALA A 300 6.85 -19.95 9.14
C ALA A 300 8.25 -19.77 9.77
N THR A 301 9.31 -19.85 8.96
CA THR A 301 10.68 -19.68 9.46
C THR A 301 10.97 -18.26 9.98
N VAL A 302 10.38 -17.23 9.36
CA VAL A 302 10.50 -15.84 9.85
C VAL A 302 9.75 -15.68 11.16
N GLU A 303 8.55 -16.24 11.29
CA GLU A 303 7.74 -16.19 12.51
C GLU A 303 8.49 -16.83 13.70
N ASP A 304 9.07 -18.01 13.50
CA ASP A 304 9.86 -18.68 14.53
C ASP A 304 11.11 -17.87 14.91
N ALA A 305 11.84 -17.34 13.92
CA ALA A 305 12.99 -16.49 14.18
C ALA A 305 12.63 -15.20 14.94
N VAL A 306 11.49 -14.58 14.66
CA VAL A 306 10.99 -13.40 15.41
C VAL A 306 10.70 -13.77 16.86
N LYS A 307 10.02 -14.91 17.11
CA LYS A 307 9.77 -15.40 18.48
C LYS A 307 11.08 -15.65 19.23
N ASP A 308 12.07 -16.23 18.56
CA ASP A 308 13.39 -16.47 19.14
C ASP A 308 14.12 -15.16 19.48
N LEU A 309 14.10 -14.16 18.59
CA LEU A 309 14.67 -12.83 18.86
C LEU A 309 14.02 -12.17 20.09
N GLN A 310 12.69 -12.26 20.23
CA GLN A 310 11.97 -11.72 21.38
C GLN A 310 12.28 -12.46 22.67
N ARG A 311 12.36 -13.79 22.59
CA ARG A 311 12.76 -14.63 23.72
C ARG A 311 14.17 -14.27 24.17
N GLN A 312 15.10 -14.10 23.24
CA GLN A 312 16.48 -13.75 23.53
C GLN A 312 16.62 -12.35 24.12
N LYS A 313 15.87 -11.38 23.61
CA LYS A 313 15.77 -10.02 24.19
C LYS A 313 15.31 -10.09 25.65
N THR A 314 14.26 -10.87 25.91
CA THR A 314 13.71 -11.06 27.26
C THR A 314 14.72 -11.75 28.18
N TRP A 315 15.41 -12.77 27.68
CA TRP A 315 16.45 -13.48 28.43
C TRP A 315 17.61 -12.55 28.81
N LEU A 316 18.12 -11.75 27.86
CA LEU A 316 19.20 -10.79 28.13
C LEU A 316 18.79 -9.77 29.20
N TYR A 317 17.58 -9.22 29.09
CA TYR A 317 17.06 -8.29 30.08
C TYR A 317 16.98 -8.92 31.47
N ASN A 318 16.51 -10.17 31.56
CA ASN A 318 16.44 -10.91 32.82
C ASN A 318 17.82 -11.23 33.41
N LYS A 319 18.77 -11.67 32.57
CA LYS A 319 20.16 -11.92 32.96
C LYS A 319 20.80 -10.66 33.54
N GLN A 320 20.64 -9.52 32.86
CA GLN A 320 21.18 -8.24 33.30
C GLN A 320 20.50 -7.76 34.59
N SER A 321 19.18 -7.83 34.66
CA SER A 321 18.43 -7.41 35.85
C SER A 321 18.83 -8.23 37.07
N LEU A 322 19.01 -9.55 36.91
CA LEU A 322 19.47 -10.41 38.00
C LEU A 322 20.90 -10.07 38.44
N ALA A 323 21.80 -9.78 37.50
CA ALA A 323 23.16 -9.34 37.83
C ALA A 323 23.14 -8.02 38.61
N ARG A 324 22.33 -7.05 38.16
CA ARG A 324 22.16 -5.75 38.82
C ARG A 324 21.56 -5.88 40.22
N VAL A 325 20.54 -6.74 40.40
CA VAL A 325 19.97 -7.02 41.73
C VAL A 325 21.04 -7.57 42.69
N ARG A 326 21.88 -8.51 42.21
CA ARG A 326 22.97 -9.08 43.02
C ARG A 326 24.03 -8.04 43.38
N GLU A 327 24.38 -7.16 42.45
CA GLU A 327 25.33 -6.07 42.67
C GLU A 327 24.80 -5.06 43.70
N ILE A 328 23.52 -4.65 43.60
CA ILE A 328 22.91 -3.72 44.56
C ILE A 328 22.84 -4.35 45.96
N GLU A 329 22.51 -5.63 46.05
CA GLU A 329 22.46 -6.35 47.31
C GLU A 329 23.84 -6.43 48.00
N SER A 330 24.88 -6.77 47.25
CA SER A 330 26.24 -6.96 47.79
C SER A 330 27.01 -5.66 47.98
N ALA A 331 26.56 -4.54 47.39
CA ALA A 331 27.23 -3.25 47.50
C ALA A 331 27.24 -2.73 48.95
N GLU A 332 28.43 -2.56 49.55
CA GLU A 332 28.57 -1.94 50.89
C GLU A 332 28.31 -0.42 50.86
N LYS A 333 28.47 0.20 49.69
CA LYS A 333 28.06 1.57 49.36
C LYS A 333 27.34 1.46 48.03
N PRO A 334 26.08 1.87 47.88
CA PRO A 334 25.48 3.10 48.44
C PRO A 334 24.49 2.88 49.61
N THR A 335 23.89 3.96 50.12
CA THR A 335 22.88 3.93 51.21
C THR A 335 21.63 3.13 50.83
N PRO A 336 20.84 2.63 51.80
CA PRO A 336 19.60 1.90 51.50
C PRO A 336 18.63 2.67 50.57
N GLN A 337 18.50 3.98 50.75
CA GLN A 337 17.68 4.84 49.90
C GLN A 337 18.17 4.90 48.45
N GLU A 338 19.49 4.99 48.23
CA GLU A 338 20.09 4.97 46.90
C GLU A 338 19.97 3.60 46.24
N LYS A 339 20.12 2.51 47.01
CA LYS A 339 19.91 1.14 46.51
C LYS A 339 18.48 0.92 46.04
N ILE A 340 17.49 1.44 46.77
CA ILE A 340 16.08 1.43 46.34
C ILE A 340 15.91 2.21 45.04
N GLY A 341 16.57 3.36 44.89
CA GLY A 341 16.61 4.10 43.63
C GLY A 341 17.11 3.25 42.46
N TYR A 342 18.21 2.52 42.64
CA TYR A 342 18.76 1.64 41.61
C TYR A 342 17.88 0.42 41.32
N LEU A 343 17.24 -0.19 42.32
CA LEU A 343 16.27 -1.27 42.10
C LEU A 343 15.01 -0.77 41.39
N ALA A 344 14.61 0.46 41.69
CA ALA A 344 13.45 1.10 41.06
C ALA A 344 13.69 1.36 39.56
N GLU A 345 14.94 1.41 39.08
CA GLU A 345 15.26 1.52 37.66
C GLU A 345 14.98 0.23 36.85
N ILE A 346 14.80 -0.91 37.51
CA ILE A 346 14.46 -2.18 36.85
C ILE A 346 12.95 -2.19 36.54
N HIS A 347 12.58 -2.42 35.29
CA HIS A 347 11.18 -2.58 34.85
C HIS A 347 10.67 -3.98 35.23
N GLU A 348 9.82 -4.04 36.26
CA GLU A 348 9.31 -5.30 36.85
C GLU A 348 8.44 -6.10 35.87
N GLU A 349 7.68 -5.45 34.98
CA GLU A 349 6.76 -6.09 34.02
C GLU A 349 7.47 -6.99 33.00
N GLN A 350 8.76 -6.74 32.77
CA GLN A 350 9.59 -7.51 31.83
C GLN A 350 10.38 -8.63 32.53
N LEU A 351 10.28 -8.74 33.86
CA LEU A 351 10.97 -9.75 34.63
C LEU A 351 10.22 -11.08 34.57
N SER A 352 10.99 -12.15 34.38
CA SER A 352 10.53 -13.51 34.60
C SER A 352 10.14 -13.70 36.08
N PRO A 353 9.24 -14.65 36.40
CA PRO A 353 8.79 -14.87 37.77
C PRO A 353 9.92 -15.11 38.77
N TYR A 354 11.00 -15.75 38.33
CA TYR A 354 12.17 -16.00 39.18
C TYR A 354 12.93 -14.71 39.51
N VAL A 355 13.25 -13.89 38.49
CA VAL A 355 13.99 -12.64 38.70
C VAL A 355 13.14 -11.62 39.44
N LEU A 356 11.84 -11.56 39.17
CA LEU A 356 10.89 -10.72 39.91
C LEU A 356 10.85 -11.08 41.39
N ARG A 357 10.78 -12.38 41.72
CA ARG A 357 10.85 -12.83 43.12
C ARG A 357 12.15 -12.37 43.77
N ARG A 358 13.29 -12.54 43.09
CA ARG A 358 14.57 -12.14 43.66
C ARG A 358 14.68 -10.62 43.84
N HIS A 359 14.16 -9.85 42.88
CA HIS A 359 14.05 -8.40 42.97
C HIS A 359 13.22 -7.99 44.19
N ASN A 360 12.06 -8.61 44.41
CA ASN A 360 11.19 -8.35 45.56
C ASN A 360 11.86 -8.66 46.90
N GLU A 361 12.54 -9.80 47.02
CA GLU A 361 13.27 -10.19 48.23
C GLU A 361 14.34 -9.15 48.60
N VAL A 362 15.12 -8.70 47.62
CA VAL A 362 16.17 -7.70 47.85
C VAL A 362 15.55 -6.33 48.13
N TRP A 363 14.46 -5.97 47.45
CA TRP A 363 13.71 -4.75 47.72
C TRP A 363 13.21 -4.72 49.17
N GLU A 364 12.52 -5.76 49.63
CA GLU A 364 11.98 -5.86 50.99
C GLU A 364 13.08 -5.75 52.04
N LYS A 365 14.17 -6.49 51.86
CA LYS A 365 15.34 -6.43 52.75
C LYS A 365 15.88 -5.00 52.89
N ILE A 366 16.09 -4.29 51.78
CA ILE A 366 16.64 -2.93 51.81
C ILE A 366 15.59 -1.92 52.33
N PHE A 367 14.30 -2.15 52.06
CA PHE A 367 13.21 -1.33 52.55
C PHE A 367 13.09 -1.38 54.08
N GLU A 368 13.36 -2.54 54.70
CA GLU A 368 13.41 -2.69 56.16
C GLU A 368 14.60 -1.96 56.79
N GLU A 369 15.70 -1.79 56.06
CA GLU A 369 16.90 -1.04 56.49
C GLU A 369 16.72 0.49 56.44
N LEU A 370 15.61 1.00 55.91
CA LEU A 370 15.33 2.45 55.87
C LEU A 370 15.08 3.02 57.28
N PRO A 371 15.70 4.16 57.63
CA PRO A 371 15.73 4.71 58.99
C PRO A 371 14.40 5.33 59.47
N ASP A 372 13.56 5.84 58.57
CA ASP A 372 12.30 6.50 58.93
C ASP A 372 11.13 6.20 57.97
N GLU A 373 9.92 6.52 58.42
CA GLU A 373 8.67 6.30 57.67
C GLU A 373 8.57 7.19 56.41
N ASP A 374 9.18 8.38 56.41
CA ASP A 374 9.11 9.30 55.27
C ASP A 374 9.92 8.74 54.08
N GLU A 375 11.07 8.13 54.34
CA GLU A 375 11.86 7.43 53.33
C GLU A 375 11.16 6.18 52.80
N LYS A 376 10.48 5.42 53.66
CA LYS A 376 9.64 4.29 53.26
C LYS A 376 8.48 4.73 52.34
N VAL A 377 7.80 5.82 52.67
CA VAL A 377 6.75 6.39 51.80
C VAL A 377 7.32 6.80 50.44
N LYS A 378 8.52 7.42 50.40
CA LYS A 378 9.19 7.77 49.14
C LYS A 378 9.54 6.52 48.32
N ALA A 379 10.05 5.47 48.95
CA ALA A 379 10.37 4.20 48.30
C ALA A 379 9.14 3.55 47.65
N VAL A 380 8.02 3.46 48.39
CA VAL A 380 6.75 2.94 47.86
C VAL A 380 6.26 3.80 46.68
N ARG A 381 6.34 5.13 46.81
CA ARG A 381 5.95 6.05 45.73
C ARG A 381 6.79 5.85 44.47
N MET A 382 8.11 5.64 44.58
CA MET A 382 8.97 5.36 43.43
C MET A 382 8.55 4.07 42.71
N ARG A 383 8.17 3.04 43.46
CA ARG A 383 7.70 1.77 42.90
C ARG A 383 6.33 1.87 42.22
N ILE A 384 5.37 2.54 42.85
CA ILE A 384 4.00 2.68 42.32
C ILE A 384 3.94 3.62 41.11
N LEU A 385 4.65 4.76 41.14
CA LEU A 385 4.61 5.71 40.02
C LEU A 385 5.16 5.13 38.72
N ARG A 386 5.92 4.03 38.79
CA ARG A 386 6.46 3.34 37.63
C ARG A 386 5.51 2.31 37.02
N SER A 387 4.57 1.74 37.76
CA SER A 387 3.58 0.82 37.21
C SER A 387 2.48 1.52 36.38
N LYS A 388 2.61 2.84 36.16
CA LYS A 388 1.63 3.69 35.45
C LYS A 388 2.19 4.36 34.19
N ASN A 389 3.48 4.21 33.92
CA ASN A 389 4.19 4.72 32.74
C ASN A 389 4.80 3.54 32.00
#